data_AF-A0A527MLT3-F1
#
_entry.id   AF-A0A527MLT3-F1
#
_cell.length_a   1.000
_cell.length_b   1.000
_cell.length_c   1.000
_cell.angle_alpha   90.00
_cell.angle_beta   90.00
_cell.angle_gamma   90.00
#
_symmetry.space_group_name_H-M   'P 1'
#
loop_
_entity.id
_entity.type
_entity.pdbx_description
1 polymer ?
#
loop_
_entity_poly.entity_id
_entity_poly.type
_entity_poly.pdbx_seq_one_letter_code
_entity_poly.pdbx_strand_id
1 'polypeptide(L)'
;MAFALLDQIRSIFDGDPGVRKVADDPVLSAELLMLFRMILADGSVTESEMVAFRRICREAFGIPEASIDSVIEYLNDFGYETNSSQAIAQFRDLDVERRKLLARHMAEIAKADSQLAGNEMQLLRRTLDLLDIRPADVVKPQE
;
A
#
# COMPACT_ATOMS: atom_id res chain seq x y z
N MET A 1 2.99 11.65 -28.47
CA MET A 1 1.62 11.11 -28.28
C MET A 1 1.43 10.42 -26.92
N ALA A 2 2.28 10.66 -25.91
CA ALA A 2 2.10 10.09 -24.57
C ALA A 2 1.26 10.98 -23.62
N PHE A 3 1.17 12.29 -23.89
CA PHE A 3 0.39 13.22 -23.06
C PHE A 3 -1.12 13.05 -23.18
N ALA A 4 -1.63 12.59 -24.32
CA ALA A 4 -3.06 12.48 -24.57
C ALA A 4 -3.75 11.34 -23.77
N LEU A 5 -2.99 10.31 -23.36
CA LEU A 5 -3.51 9.21 -22.53
C LEU A 5 -3.59 9.64 -21.05
N LEU A 6 -2.56 10.34 -20.55
CA LEU A 6 -2.52 10.87 -19.18
C LEU A 6 -3.62 11.91 -18.91
N ASP A 7 -3.93 12.77 -19.89
CA ASP A 7 -5.01 13.76 -19.76
C ASP A 7 -6.41 13.13 -19.72
N GLN A 8 -6.61 12.00 -20.41
CA GLN A 8 -7.89 11.31 -20.47
C GLN A 8 -8.20 10.56 -19.16
N ILE A 9 -7.17 10.03 -18.50
CA ILE A 9 -7.27 9.39 -17.19
C ILE A 9 -7.40 10.47 -16.08
N ARG A 10 -6.72 11.63 -16.20
CA ARG A 10 -6.97 12.82 -15.34
C ARG A 10 -8.43 13.27 -15.29
N SER A 11 -9.14 13.21 -16.41
CA SER A 11 -10.57 13.58 -16.41
C SER A 11 -11.46 12.56 -15.69
N ILE A 12 -11.02 11.31 -15.55
CA ILE A 12 -11.68 10.28 -14.72
C ILE A 12 -11.25 10.42 -13.25
N PHE A 13 -9.98 10.73 -12.99
CA PHE A 13 -9.43 10.99 -11.66
C PHE A 13 -10.12 12.15 -10.92
N ASP A 14 -10.60 13.17 -11.64
CA ASP A 14 -11.34 14.29 -11.03
C ASP A 14 -12.70 13.89 -10.43
N GLY A 15 -13.24 12.71 -10.75
CA GLY A 15 -14.57 12.25 -10.32
C GLY A 15 -14.60 11.14 -9.28
N ASP A 16 -13.53 10.37 -9.10
CA ASP A 16 -13.54 9.21 -8.20
C ASP A 16 -13.30 9.61 -6.73
N PRO A 17 -14.25 9.35 -5.81
CA PRO A 17 -14.13 9.76 -4.42
C PRO A 17 -13.03 9.00 -3.65
N GLY A 18 -12.70 7.78 -4.05
CA GLY A 18 -11.61 6.99 -3.48
C GLY A 18 -10.25 7.56 -3.86
N VAL A 19 -10.03 7.89 -5.14
CA VAL A 19 -8.79 8.54 -5.59
C VAL A 19 -8.61 9.90 -4.91
N ARG A 20 -9.65 10.73 -4.88
CA ARG A 20 -9.58 12.04 -4.22
C ARG A 20 -9.21 11.92 -2.74
N LYS A 21 -9.85 10.98 -2.03
CA LYS A 21 -9.51 10.69 -0.63
C LYS A 21 -8.03 10.35 -0.45
N VAL A 22 -7.48 9.54 -1.34
CA VAL A 22 -6.08 9.11 -1.29
C VAL A 22 -5.16 10.29 -1.62
N ALA A 23 -5.45 11.06 -2.67
CA ALA A 23 -4.66 12.21 -3.08
C ALA A 23 -4.64 13.35 -2.04
N ASP A 24 -5.76 13.59 -1.35
CA ASP A 24 -5.89 14.65 -0.34
C ASP A 24 -5.24 14.28 1.01
N ASP A 25 -4.91 13.00 1.23
CA ASP A 25 -4.23 12.52 2.44
C ASP A 25 -2.86 11.90 2.07
N PRO A 26 -1.76 12.68 2.17
CA PRO A 26 -0.41 12.21 1.87
C PRO A 26 0.01 10.98 2.67
N VAL A 27 -0.47 10.87 3.91
CA VAL A 27 -0.15 9.75 4.79
C VAL A 27 -0.84 8.48 4.29
N LEU A 28 -2.13 8.57 3.95
CA LEU A 28 -2.86 7.46 3.34
C LEU A 28 -2.26 7.04 2.00
N SER A 29 -1.90 8.01 1.16
CA SER A 29 -1.16 7.76 -0.09
C SER A 29 0.12 6.98 0.16
N ALA A 30 0.91 7.38 1.16
CA ALA A 30 2.14 6.69 1.51
C ALA A 30 1.87 5.26 2.03
N GLU A 31 0.90 5.07 2.93
CA GLU A 31 0.50 3.75 3.45
C GLU A 31 0.11 2.79 2.32
N LEU A 32 -0.77 3.23 1.41
CA LEU A 32 -1.21 2.43 0.28
C LEU A 32 -0.09 2.15 -0.71
N LEU A 33 0.79 3.12 -0.97
CA LEU A 33 1.96 2.93 -1.81
C LEU A 33 2.90 1.87 -1.24
N MET A 34 3.07 1.82 0.08
CA MET A 34 3.88 0.78 0.73
C MET A 34 3.23 -0.60 0.66
N LEU A 35 1.92 -0.68 0.85
CA LEU A 35 1.18 -1.93 0.67
C LEU A 35 1.27 -2.41 -0.78
N PHE A 36 1.09 -1.52 -1.75
CA PHE A 36 1.20 -1.86 -3.17
C PHE A 36 2.62 -2.31 -3.55
N ARG A 37 3.65 -1.66 -2.99
CA ARG A 37 5.05 -2.11 -3.15
C ARG A 37 5.33 -3.48 -2.56
N MET A 38 4.60 -3.90 -1.52
CA MET A 38 4.72 -5.26 -0.99
C MET A 38 4.31 -6.28 -2.05
N ILE A 39 3.17 -6.06 -2.70
CA ILE A 39 2.60 -6.94 -3.74
C ILE A 39 3.48 -6.96 -5.01
N LEU A 40 4.28 -5.92 -5.25
CA LEU A 40 5.20 -5.85 -6.39
C LEU A 40 6.61 -6.38 -6.08
N ALA A 41 6.91 -6.75 -4.83
CA ALA A 41 8.27 -6.94 -4.35
C ALA A 41 9.01 -8.12 -5.02
N ASP A 42 8.26 -9.12 -5.47
CA ASP A 42 8.76 -10.32 -6.13
C ASP A 42 8.72 -10.23 -7.68
N GLY A 43 8.10 -9.17 -8.21
CA GLY A 43 7.90 -8.94 -9.64
C GLY A 43 6.64 -9.61 -10.23
N SER A 44 5.81 -10.26 -9.41
CA SER A 44 4.55 -10.87 -9.85
C SER A 44 3.45 -10.77 -8.80
N VAL A 45 2.32 -10.17 -9.17
CA VAL A 45 1.16 -10.09 -8.28
C VAL A 45 0.37 -11.40 -8.31
N THR A 46 0.18 -12.04 -7.16
CA THR A 46 -0.74 -13.18 -7.03
C THR A 46 -2.19 -12.72 -6.81
N GLU A 47 -3.15 -13.59 -7.15
CA GLU A 47 -4.57 -13.32 -6.89
C GLU A 47 -4.85 -13.18 -5.38
N SER A 48 -4.19 -13.99 -4.55
CA SER A 48 -4.30 -13.96 -3.08
C SER A 48 -3.88 -12.62 -2.49
N GLU A 49 -2.73 -12.08 -2.90
CA GLU A 49 -2.24 -10.79 -2.41
C GLU A 49 -3.14 -9.65 -2.87
N MET A 50 -3.61 -9.70 -4.11
CA MET A 50 -4.54 -8.69 -4.65
C MET A 50 -5.88 -8.71 -3.90
N VAL A 51 -6.41 -9.90 -3.57
CA VAL A 51 -7.61 -10.03 -2.74
C VAL A 51 -7.38 -9.47 -1.34
N ALA A 52 -6.24 -9.76 -0.71
CA ALA A 52 -5.89 -9.21 0.60
C ALA A 52 -5.80 -7.67 0.54
N PHE A 53 -5.12 -7.12 -0.46
CA PHE A 53 -4.99 -5.69 -0.67
C PHE A 53 -6.33 -4.99 -0.87
N ARG A 54 -7.20 -5.52 -1.75
CA ARG A 54 -8.54 -4.96 -1.98
C ARG A 54 -9.37 -4.97 -0.71
N ARG A 55 -9.31 -6.06 0.06
CA ARG A 55 -9.96 -6.18 1.35
C ARG A 55 -9.48 -5.09 2.33
N ILE A 56 -8.17 -4.89 2.45
CA ILE A 56 -7.57 -3.87 3.31
C ILE A 56 -8.01 -2.47 2.87
N CYS A 57 -7.99 -2.16 1.56
CA CYS A 57 -8.49 -0.89 1.02
C CYS A 57 -9.92 -0.58 1.46
N ARG A 58 -10.80 -1.59 1.38
CA ARG A 58 -12.21 -1.45 1.76
C ARG A 58 -12.41 -1.35 3.27
N GLU A 59 -11.80 -2.25 4.04
CA GLU A 59 -12.10 -2.43 5.46
C GLU A 59 -11.31 -1.47 6.37
N ALA A 60 -10.04 -1.25 6.09
CA ALA A 60 -9.17 -0.41 6.91
C ALA A 60 -9.17 1.05 6.46
N PHE A 61 -9.20 1.27 5.13
CA PHE A 61 -9.08 2.61 4.55
C PHE A 61 -10.41 3.16 4.03
N GLY A 62 -11.49 2.40 4.04
CA GLY A 62 -12.81 2.85 3.60
C GLY A 62 -12.83 3.31 2.14
N ILE A 63 -12.06 2.65 1.27
CA ILE A 63 -12.03 2.90 -0.18
C ILE A 63 -13.10 2.01 -0.82
N PRO A 64 -14.06 2.57 -1.57
CA PRO A 64 -15.07 1.79 -2.27
C PRO A 64 -14.44 0.80 -3.24
N GLU A 65 -15.00 -0.41 -3.36
CA GLU A 65 -14.49 -1.44 -4.28
C GLU A 65 -14.37 -0.92 -5.72
N ALA A 66 -15.36 -0.15 -6.17
CA ALA A 66 -15.39 0.45 -7.51
C ALA A 66 -14.25 1.47 -7.77
N SER A 67 -13.61 1.96 -6.71
CA SER A 67 -12.53 2.95 -6.78
C SER A 67 -11.14 2.32 -6.66
N ILE A 68 -11.03 1.04 -6.30
CA ILE A 68 -9.73 0.42 -6.00
C ILE A 68 -8.85 0.35 -7.26
N ASP A 69 -9.42 0.06 -8.43
CA ASP A 69 -8.66 0.01 -9.68
C ASP A 69 -8.05 1.37 -10.01
N SER A 70 -8.84 2.44 -9.89
CA SER A 70 -8.39 3.83 -10.07
C SER A 70 -7.33 4.24 -9.03
N VAL A 71 -7.46 3.77 -7.79
CA VAL A 71 -6.46 4.00 -6.73
C VAL A 71 -5.15 3.27 -7.06
N ILE A 72 -5.20 2.03 -7.56
CA ILE A 72 -4.01 1.29 -7.98
C ILE A 72 -3.30 2.04 -9.12
N GLU A 73 -4.06 2.52 -10.11
CA GLU A 73 -3.51 3.30 -11.23
C GLU A 73 -2.82 4.58 -10.72
N TYR A 74 -3.48 5.33 -9.83
CA TYR A 74 -2.91 6.50 -9.17
C TYR A 74 -1.61 6.17 -8.40
N LEU A 75 -1.59 5.09 -7.63
CA LEU A 75 -0.41 4.69 -6.85
C LEU A 75 0.75 4.24 -7.73
N ASN A 76 0.46 3.63 -8.88
CA ASN A 76 1.47 3.24 -9.84
C ASN A 76 2.15 4.49 -10.41
N ASP A 77 1.36 5.45 -10.90
CA ASP A 77 1.85 6.72 -11.44
C ASP A 77 2.63 7.53 -10.39
N PHE A 78 2.05 7.70 -9.19
CA PHE A 78 2.68 8.42 -8.08
C PHE A 78 3.94 7.70 -7.55
N GLY A 79 3.93 6.37 -7.58
CA GLY A 79 5.04 5.51 -7.16
C GLY A 79 6.26 5.59 -8.06
N TYR A 80 6.08 5.91 -9.34
CA TYR A 80 7.17 6.23 -10.28
C TYR A 80 7.78 7.61 -10.02
N GLU A 81 7.00 8.57 -9.52
CA GLU A 81 7.47 9.93 -9.22
C GLU A 81 8.13 10.04 -7.84
N THR A 82 7.74 9.19 -6.89
CA THR A 82 8.15 9.32 -5.48
C THR A 82 9.22 8.31 -5.06
N ASN A 83 10.47 8.78 -4.93
CA ASN A 83 11.56 7.97 -4.40
C ASN A 83 11.23 7.45 -2.98
N SER A 84 11.53 6.16 -2.72
CA SER A 84 11.17 5.45 -1.49
C SER A 84 11.52 6.20 -0.20
N SER A 85 12.60 6.97 -0.19
CA SER A 85 13.04 7.77 0.95
C SER A 85 12.09 8.90 1.36
N GLN A 86 11.30 9.47 0.45
CA GLN A 86 10.37 10.56 0.77
C GLN A 86 9.07 10.05 1.40
N ALA A 87 8.52 8.93 0.91
CA ALA A 87 7.39 8.27 1.56
C ALA A 87 7.77 7.79 2.98
N ILE A 88 9.00 7.30 3.14
CA ILE A 88 9.54 6.82 4.42
C ILE A 88 9.64 7.93 5.47
N ALA A 89 9.96 9.16 5.07
CA ALA A 89 10.07 10.29 6.00
C ALA A 89 8.72 10.62 6.66
N GLN A 90 7.62 10.48 5.91
CA GLN A 90 6.26 10.78 6.42
C GLN A 90 5.79 9.78 7.48
N PHE A 91 6.34 8.55 7.49
CA PHE A 91 5.94 7.54 8.47
C PHE A 91 6.50 7.77 9.87
N ARG A 92 7.55 8.58 10.03
CA ARG A 92 8.09 8.90 11.37
C ARG A 92 7.12 9.75 12.18
N ASP A 93 6.27 10.51 11.50
CA ASP A 93 5.27 11.39 12.11
C ASP A 93 3.95 10.65 12.41
N LEU A 94 3.81 9.41 11.94
CA LEU A 94 2.67 8.56 12.31
C LEU A 94 2.70 8.20 13.79
N ASP A 95 1.52 8.12 14.41
CA ASP A 95 1.40 7.52 15.73
C ASP A 95 1.78 6.02 15.70
N VAL A 96 2.22 5.51 16.85
CA VAL A 96 2.74 4.14 16.95
C VAL A 96 1.69 3.08 16.62
N GLU A 97 0.40 3.34 16.86
CA GLU A 97 -0.67 2.38 16.58
C GLU A 97 -0.97 2.30 15.08
N ARG A 98 -0.93 3.43 14.37
CA ARG A 98 -1.03 3.49 12.91
C ARG A 98 0.16 2.80 12.24
N ARG A 99 1.39 2.96 12.77
CA ARG A 99 2.57 2.21 12.31
C ARG A 99 2.43 0.69 12.51
N LYS A 100 1.92 0.25 13.66
CA LYS A 100 1.62 -1.17 13.92
C LYS A 100 0.56 -1.70 12.97
N LEU A 101 -0.48 -0.92 12.69
CA LEU A 101 -1.55 -1.31 11.79
C LEU A 101 -1.04 -1.49 10.35
N LEU A 102 -0.26 -0.54 9.84
CA LEU A 102 0.41 -0.65 8.54
C LEU A 102 1.27 -1.93 8.47
N ALA A 103 2.10 -2.17 9.49
CA ALA A 103 2.92 -3.37 9.56
C ALA A 103 2.10 -4.68 9.52
N ARG A 104 0.94 -4.72 10.20
CA ARG A 104 0.03 -5.86 10.17
C ARG A 104 -0.59 -6.08 8.79
N HIS A 105 -1.01 -5.02 8.11
CA HIS A 105 -1.51 -5.10 6.75
C HIS A 105 -0.45 -5.61 5.77
N MET A 106 0.79 -5.14 5.90
CA MET A 106 1.91 -5.65 5.09
C MET A 106 2.16 -7.14 5.31
N ALA A 107 2.13 -7.58 6.57
CA ALA A 107 2.30 -9.00 6.90
C ALA A 107 1.10 -9.86 6.47
N GLU A 108 -0.10 -9.29 6.42
CA GLU A 108 -1.29 -9.97 5.90
C GLU A 108 -1.19 -10.21 4.40
N ILE A 109 -0.74 -9.21 3.64
CA ILE A 109 -0.50 -9.33 2.19
C ILE A 109 0.59 -10.38 1.92
N ALA A 110 1.75 -10.26 2.57
CA ALA A 110 2.86 -11.20 2.38
C ALA A 110 2.53 -12.65 2.79
N LYS A 111 1.50 -12.86 3.63
CA LYS A 111 1.02 -14.18 4.04
C LYS A 111 -0.20 -14.65 3.27
N ALA A 112 -0.68 -13.87 2.30
CA ALA A 112 -1.88 -14.19 1.56
C ALA A 112 -1.66 -15.44 0.69
N ASP A 113 -0.44 -15.63 0.19
CA ASP A 113 -0.02 -16.90 -0.39
C ASP A 113 0.73 -17.77 0.64
N SER A 114 0.79 -19.08 0.37
CA SER A 114 1.47 -20.04 1.26
C SER A 114 2.99 -20.09 1.02
N GLN A 115 3.52 -19.24 0.15
CA GLN A 115 4.92 -19.19 -0.26
C GLN A 115 5.50 -17.81 0.03
N LEU A 116 5.63 -17.46 1.32
CA LEU A 116 6.42 -16.33 1.77
C LEU A 116 7.80 -16.34 1.08
N ALA A 117 7.97 -15.54 0.04
CA ALA A 117 9.18 -15.50 -0.74
C ALA A 117 10.26 -14.75 0.06
N GLY A 118 11.53 -15.11 -0.14
CA GLY A 118 12.64 -14.46 0.58
C GLY A 118 12.69 -12.93 0.38
N ASN A 119 12.17 -12.43 -0.74
CA ASN A 119 12.15 -11.01 -1.10
C ASN A 119 11.08 -10.23 -0.32
N GLU A 120 9.86 -10.76 -0.21
CA GLU A 120 8.77 -10.14 0.55
C GLU A 120 9.13 -10.06 2.04
N MET A 121 9.70 -11.13 2.59
CA MET A 121 10.17 -11.15 3.97
C MET A 121 11.29 -10.12 4.20
N GLN A 122 12.17 -9.91 3.23
CA GLN A 122 13.21 -8.89 3.33
C GLN A 122 12.63 -7.48 3.28
N LEU A 123 11.66 -7.22 2.38
CA LEU A 123 10.98 -5.93 2.30
C LEU A 123 10.16 -5.63 3.56
N LEU A 124 9.45 -6.63 4.07
CA LEU A 124 8.69 -6.51 5.31
C LEU A 124 9.63 -6.17 6.46
N ARG A 125 10.72 -6.93 6.64
CA ARG A 125 11.69 -6.69 7.71
C ARG A 125 12.30 -5.28 7.63
N ARG A 126 12.72 -4.85 6.45
CA ARG A 126 13.24 -3.47 6.26
C ARG A 126 12.19 -2.43 6.62
N THR A 127 10.93 -2.66 6.28
CA THR A 127 9.86 -1.71 6.59
C THR A 127 9.56 -1.68 8.09
N LEU A 128 9.58 -2.83 8.78
CA LEU A 128 9.45 -2.87 10.24
C LEU A 128 10.55 -2.07 10.94
N ASP A 129 11.80 -2.23 10.49
CA ASP A 129 12.94 -1.48 10.99
C ASP A 129 12.75 0.04 10.77
N LEU A 130 12.19 0.43 9.63
CA LEU A 130 11.91 1.84 9.32
C LEU A 130 10.75 2.43 10.14
N LEU A 131 9.73 1.62 10.43
CA LEU A 131 8.57 2.02 11.23
C LEU A 131 8.84 1.97 12.74
N ASP A 132 10.03 1.51 13.15
CA ASP A 132 10.39 1.26 14.55
C ASP A 132 9.38 0.30 15.23
N ILE A 133 9.00 -0.76 14.51
CA ILE A 133 8.06 -1.79 14.97
C ILE A 133 8.78 -3.13 15.11
N ARG A 134 8.56 -3.83 16.22
CA ARG A 134 9.16 -5.16 16.41
C ARG A 134 8.31 -6.22 15.71
N PRO A 135 8.91 -7.28 15.14
CA PRO A 135 8.16 -8.36 14.50
C PRO A 135 7.06 -8.98 15.37
N ALA A 136 7.30 -9.06 16.69
CA ALA A 136 6.34 -9.58 17.66
C ALA A 136 5.05 -8.73 17.76
N ASP A 137 5.09 -7.45 17.40
CA ASP A 137 3.91 -6.56 17.46
C ASP A 137 2.97 -6.75 16.24
N VAL A 138 3.44 -7.49 15.22
CA VAL A 138 2.79 -7.75 13.93
C VAL A 138 2.13 -9.12 13.88
N VAL A 139 2.71 -10.10 14.58
CA VAL A 139 2.11 -11.43 14.74
C VAL A 139 0.97 -11.29 15.76
N LYS A 140 -0.28 -11.49 15.33
CA LYS A 140 -1.40 -11.63 16.29
C LYS A 140 -1.02 -12.74 17.29
N PRO A 141 -1.19 -12.56 18.61
CA PRO A 141 -1.14 -13.70 19.51
C PRO A 141 -2.15 -14.73 19.00
N GLN A 142 -1.70 -15.97 18.80
CA GLN A 142 -2.60 -17.10 18.59
C GLN A 142 -3.46 -17.20 19.86
N GLU A 143 -4.73 -16.80 19.76
CA GLU A 143 -5.78 -17.28 20.66
C GLU A 143 -6.36 -18.58 20.11
#